data_AF-A0A2B5XMC3-F1
#
_entry.id   AF-A0A2B5XMC3-F1
#
_cell.length_a   1.000
_cell.length_b   1.000
_cell.length_c   1.000
_cell.angle_alpha   90.00
_cell.angle_beta   90.00
_cell.angle_gamma   90.00
#
_symmetry.space_group_name_H-M   'P 1'
#
loop_
_entity.id
_entity.type
_entity.pdbx_description
1 polymer ?
#
loop_
_entity_poly.entity_id
_entity_poly.type
_entity_poly.pdbx_seq_one_letter_code
_entity_poly.pdbx_strand_id
1 'polypeptide(L)'
;MMNKIGTKGILDDIEKETALRQLIVEYDENHNIKSKITYKDIYEFVKSQYDNNKVDFYPGYTWWKTKGKHLVDEYNLVKKRTIPLSETEDLDVFDILDVVEKHYGDKESLIKYLLPYNEFLDRFVNKINKLQNNSKSLSEQIGKKDERIQVLEQTNSNQQALLDGLFYTIIGSEKELDKVMKRGSTKSDTVNYALSETFGNPATYIEEFSKRIEIGNLTIDDKKDNVVKFKTQDDSLEEDDYDY
;
A
#
# COMPACT_ATOMS: atom_id res chain seq x y z
N MET A 1 25.42 33.79 57.87
CA MET A 1 25.36 33.97 56.40
C MET A 1 25.10 32.62 55.78
N MET A 2 23.89 32.38 55.27
CA MET A 2 23.52 31.12 54.60
C MET A 2 23.87 31.21 53.12
N ASN A 3 24.72 30.30 52.65
CA ASN A 3 25.05 30.14 51.24
C ASN A 3 23.77 29.80 50.46
N LYS A 4 23.38 30.70 49.55
CA LYS A 4 22.39 30.40 48.52
C LYS A 4 23.02 29.44 47.52
N ILE A 5 22.77 28.14 47.71
CA ILE A 5 23.07 27.12 46.71
C ILE A 5 22.20 27.47 45.49
N GLY A 6 22.86 27.90 44.41
CA GLY A 6 22.19 28.14 43.14
C GLY A 6 21.51 26.86 42.66
N THR A 7 20.22 26.95 42.39
CA THR A 7 19.42 25.89 41.75
C THR A 7 20.10 25.47 40.45
N LYS A 8 20.51 24.20 40.36
CA LYS A 8 21.00 23.55 39.14
C LYS A 8 20.00 23.76 37.99
N GLY A 9 20.48 24.11 36.81
CA GLY A 9 19.67 24.21 35.61
C GLY A 9 19.11 22.84 35.21
N ILE A 10 17.88 22.81 34.68
CA ILE A 10 17.18 21.57 34.26
C ILE A 10 17.97 20.76 33.20
N LEU A 11 18.93 21.38 32.53
CA LEU A 11 19.81 20.81 31.49
C LEU A 11 21.30 20.76 31.89
N ASP A 12 21.62 20.84 33.20
CA ASP A 12 23.01 20.64 33.68
C ASP A 12 23.41 19.16 33.74
N ASP A 13 22.47 18.27 33.43
CA ASP A 13 22.66 16.82 33.33
C ASP A 13 22.95 16.42 31.88
N ILE A 14 24.08 15.76 31.66
CA ILE A 14 24.56 15.32 30.34
C ILE A 14 23.51 14.41 29.68
N GLU A 15 22.82 13.56 30.46
CA GLU A 15 21.81 12.64 29.92
C GLU A 15 20.60 13.40 29.35
N LYS A 16 20.17 14.47 30.03
CA LYS A 16 19.06 15.32 29.56
C LYS A 16 19.45 16.17 28.36
N GLU A 17 20.72 16.58 28.29
CA GLU A 17 21.27 17.27 27.13
C GLU A 17 21.25 16.36 25.89
N THR A 18 21.70 15.10 26.02
CA THR A 18 21.67 14.10 24.95
C THR A 18 20.25 13.76 24.53
N ALA A 19 19.34 13.56 25.49
CA ALA A 19 17.93 13.29 25.19
C ALA A 19 17.28 14.46 24.45
N LEU A 20 17.58 15.71 24.82
CA LEU A 20 17.09 16.89 24.09
C LEU A 20 17.67 16.96 22.67
N ARG A 21 18.94 16.62 22.44
CA ARG A 21 19.53 16.54 21.10
C ARG A 21 18.80 15.51 20.23
N GLN A 22 18.48 14.32 20.77
CA GLN A 22 17.72 13.29 20.06
C GLN A 22 16.31 13.75 19.71
N LEU A 23 15.61 14.42 20.64
CA LEU A 23 14.27 14.94 20.40
C LEU A 23 14.26 16.06 19.35
N ILE A 24 15.31 16.88 19.26
CA ILE A 24 15.46 17.88 18.19
C ILE A 24 15.56 17.21 16.83
N VAL A 25 16.35 16.13 16.71
CA VAL A 25 16.47 15.33 15.47
C VAL A 25 15.13 14.68 15.12
N GLU A 26 14.50 13.99 16.07
CA GLU A 26 13.22 13.29 15.87
C GLU A 26 12.11 14.24 15.45
N TYR A 27 12.06 15.43 16.05
CA TYR A 27 11.13 16.48 15.65
C TYR A 27 11.40 16.92 14.21
N ASP A 28 12.67 17.09 13.83
CA ASP A 28 13.01 17.55 12.50
C ASP A 28 12.62 16.57 11.41
N GLU A 29 12.94 15.29 11.61
CA GLU A 29 12.73 14.23 10.63
C GLU A 29 11.24 13.92 10.42
N ASN A 30 10.47 13.92 11.50
CA ASN A 30 9.11 13.38 11.48
C ASN A 30 8.02 14.45 11.46
N HIS A 31 8.32 15.68 11.89
CA HIS A 31 7.31 16.71 12.12
C HIS A 31 7.65 18.06 11.49
N ASN A 32 8.93 18.37 11.24
CA ASN A 32 9.31 19.69 10.81
C ASN A 32 9.22 19.91 9.30
N ILE A 33 8.19 20.63 8.90
CA ILE A 33 7.97 21.05 7.51
C ILE A 33 8.84 22.30 7.17
N LYS A 34 9.36 23.03 8.17
CA LYS A 34 10.06 24.31 8.01
C LYS A 34 11.58 24.14 7.86
N SER A 35 12.24 25.07 7.15
CA SER A 35 13.71 25.06 6.97
C SER A 35 14.47 25.05 8.31
N LYS A 36 14.08 25.92 9.25
CA LYS A 36 14.63 26.03 10.60
C LYS A 36 13.65 25.55 11.65
N ILE A 37 14.17 24.89 12.67
CA ILE A 37 13.43 24.53 13.87
C ILE A 37 13.36 25.76 14.78
N THR A 38 12.18 26.11 15.28
CA THR A 38 12.07 27.17 16.29
C THR A 38 12.13 26.59 17.71
N TYR A 39 12.58 27.39 18.68
CA TYR A 39 12.56 26.94 20.08
C TYR A 39 11.14 26.56 20.51
N LYS A 40 10.13 27.36 20.14
CA LYS A 40 8.74 27.08 20.49
C LYS A 40 8.28 25.70 20.02
N ASP A 41 8.64 25.33 18.79
CA ASP A 41 8.29 24.05 18.19
C ASP A 41 8.88 22.88 19.01
N ILE A 42 10.17 22.96 19.40
CA ILE A 42 10.81 21.96 20.26
C ILE A 42 10.20 21.92 21.66
N TYR A 43 9.87 23.08 22.23
CA TYR A 43 9.21 23.12 23.54
C TYR A 43 7.89 22.36 23.53
N GLU A 44 7.04 22.61 22.53
CA GLU A 44 5.74 21.95 22.40
C GLU A 44 5.91 20.45 22.15
N PHE A 45 6.89 20.06 21.33
CA PHE A 45 7.19 18.65 21.07
C PHE A 45 7.67 17.92 22.33
N VAL A 46 8.68 18.45 23.03
CA VAL A 46 9.22 17.81 24.24
C VAL A 46 8.15 17.76 25.34
N LYS A 47 7.30 18.78 25.46
CA LYS A 47 6.14 18.75 26.35
C LYS A 47 5.21 17.60 26.02
N SER A 48 4.86 17.41 24.75
CA SER A 48 4.01 16.29 24.31
C SER A 48 4.65 14.93 24.64
N GLN A 49 5.96 14.79 24.46
CA GLN A 49 6.67 13.55 24.77
C GLN A 49 6.74 13.27 26.28
N TYR A 50 6.88 14.31 27.11
CA TYR A 50 6.78 14.21 28.57
C TYR A 50 5.37 13.81 29.02
N ASP A 51 4.34 14.45 28.47
CA ASP A 51 2.93 14.15 28.78
C ASP A 51 2.55 12.70 28.40
N ASN A 52 3.24 12.11 27.41
CA ASN A 52 3.10 10.72 26.99
C ASN A 52 4.04 9.73 27.71
N ASN A 53 4.71 10.15 28.79
CA ASN A 53 5.69 9.34 29.56
C ASN A 53 6.83 8.75 28.71
N LYS A 54 7.21 9.40 27.60
CA LYS A 54 8.32 8.97 26.74
C LYS A 54 9.66 9.62 27.13
N VAL A 55 9.61 10.68 27.93
CA VAL A 55 10.78 11.46 28.32
C VAL A 55 10.64 11.85 29.79
N ASP A 56 11.70 11.68 30.58
CA ASP A 56 11.69 11.89 32.03
C ASP A 56 11.96 13.33 32.48
N PHE A 57 11.98 14.29 31.53
CA PHE A 57 12.23 15.69 31.82
C PHE A 57 11.24 16.62 31.13
N TYR A 58 10.87 17.67 31.87
CA TYR A 58 10.03 18.74 31.38
C TYR A 58 10.86 20.03 31.21
N PRO A 59 10.98 20.58 30.00
CA PRO A 59 11.63 21.87 29.81
C PRO A 59 10.78 22.95 30.48
N GLY A 60 11.32 23.63 31.51
CA GLY A 60 10.62 24.75 32.14
C GLY A 60 10.43 25.93 31.19
N TYR A 61 9.52 26.86 31.49
CA TYR A 61 9.18 28.01 30.62
C TYR A 61 10.39 28.86 30.15
N THR A 62 11.49 28.87 30.91
CA THR A 62 12.72 29.60 30.60
C THR A 62 13.82 28.74 29.98
N TRP A 63 13.53 27.52 29.53
CA TRP A 63 14.54 26.59 28.98
C TRP A 63 15.28 27.17 27.76
N TRP A 64 14.62 28.00 26.96
CA TRP A 64 15.23 28.73 25.84
C TRP A 64 16.24 29.81 26.28
N LYS A 65 16.30 30.17 27.57
CA LYS A 65 17.35 31.03 28.13
C LYS A 65 18.55 30.24 28.66
N THR A 66 18.55 28.92 28.49
CA THR A 66 19.61 28.01 28.96
C THR A 66 20.31 27.33 27.78
N LYS A 67 21.08 26.27 28.04
CA LYS A 67 21.71 25.42 27.01
C LYS A 67 20.76 24.96 25.90
N GLY A 68 19.46 24.82 26.19
CA GLY A 68 18.46 24.40 25.19
C GLY A 68 18.42 25.26 23.93
N LYS A 69 18.63 26.59 24.04
CA LYS A 69 18.73 27.46 22.86
C LYS A 69 19.97 27.14 22.04
N HIS A 70 21.12 26.99 22.69
CA HIS A 70 22.39 26.69 22.02
C HIS A 70 22.31 25.39 21.24
N LEU A 71 21.62 24.37 21.76
CA LEU A 71 21.43 23.10 21.07
C LEU A 71 20.59 23.23 19.80
N VAL A 72 19.50 24.00 19.84
CA VAL A 72 18.66 24.24 18.67
C VAL A 72 19.40 25.09 17.64
N ASP A 73 20.17 26.10 18.08
CA ASP A 73 20.98 26.93 17.20
C ASP A 73 22.11 26.13 16.54
N GLU A 74 22.83 25.31 17.30
CA GLU A 74 23.88 24.40 16.82
C GLU A 74 23.30 23.43 15.79
N TYR A 75 22.15 22.82 16.08
CA TYR A 75 21.46 21.95 15.14
C TYR A 75 21.07 22.68 13.86
N ASN A 76 20.44 23.85 13.95
CA ASN A 76 20.05 24.64 12.78
C ASN A 76 21.25 25.14 11.95
N LEU A 77 22.41 25.39 12.57
CA LEU A 77 23.65 25.78 11.88
C LEU A 77 24.27 24.60 11.11
N VAL A 78 24.24 23.40 11.69
CA VAL A 78 24.79 22.18 11.08
C VAL A 78 23.82 21.56 10.08
N LYS A 79 22.52 21.89 10.19
CA LYS A 79 21.46 21.45 9.29
C LYS A 79 21.67 21.98 7.87
N LYS A 80 22.48 21.27 7.10
CA LYS A 80 22.43 21.25 5.65
C LYS A 80 21.34 20.26 5.28
N ARG A 81 20.23 20.74 4.71
CA ARG A 81 19.24 19.85 4.09
C ARG A 81 19.85 19.36 2.79
N THR A 82 20.57 18.25 2.85
CA THR A 82 20.91 17.46 1.68
C THR A 82 19.64 16.73 1.27
N ILE A 83 18.93 17.23 0.26
CA ILE A 83 17.75 16.56 -0.27
C ILE A 83 18.23 15.55 -1.31
N PRO A 84 18.10 14.23 -1.07
CA PRO A 84 18.42 13.25 -2.08
C PRO A 84 17.39 13.38 -3.22
N LEU A 85 17.85 13.86 -4.37
CA LEU A 85 17.02 14.03 -5.58
C LEU A 85 16.94 12.73 -6.40
N SER A 86 17.99 11.90 -6.30
CA SER A 86 18.14 10.58 -6.93
C SER A 86 19.25 9.77 -6.24
N GLU A 87 19.49 8.52 -6.67
CA GLU A 87 20.63 7.70 -6.20
C GLU A 87 22.01 8.34 -6.44
N THR A 88 22.10 9.36 -7.30
CA THR A 88 23.35 9.98 -7.73
C THR A 88 23.43 11.49 -7.52
N GLU A 89 22.36 12.14 -7.05
CA GLU A 89 22.32 13.61 -6.89
C GLU A 89 21.75 14.01 -5.54
N ASP A 90 22.56 14.75 -4.80
CA ASP A 90 22.25 15.36 -3.52
C ASP A 90 22.17 16.88 -3.70
N LEU A 91 21.08 17.48 -3.22
CA LEU A 91 20.88 18.93 -3.28
C LEU A 91 21.16 19.56 -1.92
N ASP A 92 22.20 20.39 -1.85
CA ASP A 92 22.41 21.28 -0.72
C ASP A 92 21.44 22.46 -0.81
N VAL A 93 20.33 22.38 -0.07
CA VAL A 93 19.36 23.46 0.04
C VAL A 93 19.77 24.41 1.17
N PHE A 94 20.32 25.54 0.78
CA PHE A 94 20.55 26.71 1.61
C PHE A 94 19.24 27.48 1.88
N ASP A 95 19.13 28.08 3.06
CA ASP A 95 18.05 29.00 3.38
C ASP A 95 18.21 30.28 2.53
N ILE A 96 17.27 30.51 1.60
CA ILE A 96 17.30 31.67 0.70
C ILE A 96 17.37 32.98 1.50
N LEU A 97 16.71 33.06 2.66
CA LEU A 97 16.76 34.26 3.50
C LEU A 97 18.18 34.49 4.05
N ASP A 98 18.87 33.43 4.47
CA ASP A 98 20.24 33.50 4.97
C ASP A 98 21.24 33.87 3.86
N VAL A 99 21.05 33.34 2.65
CA VAL A 99 21.84 33.71 1.46
C VAL A 99 21.64 35.18 1.11
N VAL A 100 20.40 35.66 1.11
CA VAL A 100 20.06 37.06 0.84
C VAL A 100 20.66 37.98 1.90
N GLU A 101 20.52 37.67 3.19
CA GLU A 101 21.08 38.48 4.28
C GLU A 101 22.61 38.55 4.25
N LYS A 102 23.29 37.44 3.96
CA LYS A 102 24.77 37.36 3.91
C LYS A 102 25.38 38.00 2.67
N HIS A 103 24.69 37.95 1.54
CA HIS A 103 25.22 38.38 0.24
C HIS A 103 24.51 39.61 -0.34
N TYR A 104 23.62 40.29 0.41
CA TYR A 104 22.86 41.45 -0.09
C TYR A 104 23.76 42.58 -0.63
N GLY A 105 24.96 42.75 -0.05
CA GLY A 105 25.92 43.78 -0.44
C GLY A 105 26.72 43.45 -1.70
N ASP A 106 26.67 42.20 -2.17
CA ASP A 106 27.37 41.73 -3.37
C ASP A 106 26.40 41.02 -4.31
N LYS A 107 25.94 41.77 -5.32
CA LYS A 107 25.00 41.32 -6.33
C LYS A 107 25.51 40.10 -7.11
N GLU A 108 26.81 40.02 -7.41
CA GLU A 108 27.35 38.90 -8.20
C GLU A 108 27.36 37.61 -7.37
N SER A 109 27.78 37.69 -6.11
CA SER A 109 27.70 36.55 -5.18
C SER A 109 26.25 36.11 -4.97
N LEU A 110 25.31 37.03 -4.80
CA LEU A 110 23.90 36.70 -4.60
C LEU A 110 23.32 35.96 -5.82
N ILE A 111 23.58 36.45 -7.03
CA ILE A 111 23.14 35.79 -8.27
C ILE A 111 23.75 34.39 -8.37
N LYS A 112 25.04 34.23 -8.05
CA LYS A 112 25.74 32.95 -8.09
C LYS A 112 25.07 31.88 -7.21
N TYR A 113 24.62 32.26 -6.01
CA TYR A 113 23.95 31.32 -5.11
C TYR A 113 22.47 31.08 -5.45
N LEU A 114 21.77 32.05 -6.04
CA LEU A 114 20.34 31.93 -6.35
C LEU A 114 20.06 31.32 -7.73
N LEU A 115 20.97 31.47 -8.72
CA LEU A 115 20.77 30.97 -10.08
C LEU A 115 20.49 29.46 -10.14
N PRO A 116 21.22 28.59 -9.41
CA PRO A 116 20.94 27.16 -9.40
C PRO A 116 19.49 26.85 -8.97
N TYR A 117 18.91 27.62 -8.05
CA TYR A 117 17.52 27.39 -7.59
C TYR A 117 16.50 27.59 -8.71
N ASN A 118 16.69 28.55 -9.60
CA ASN A 118 15.79 28.71 -10.75
C ASN A 118 15.85 27.48 -11.68
N GLU A 119 17.05 27.00 -11.99
CA GLU A 119 17.21 25.79 -12.81
C GLU A 119 16.60 24.56 -12.13
N PHE A 120 16.74 24.45 -10.80
CA PHE A 120 16.10 23.39 -10.02
C PHE A 120 14.58 23.50 -10.04
N LEU A 121 14.01 24.70 -9.87
CA LEU A 121 12.57 24.92 -9.94
C LEU A 121 12.02 24.49 -11.31
N ASP A 122 12.70 24.84 -12.40
CA ASP A 122 12.31 24.42 -13.74
C ASP A 122 12.35 22.89 -13.90
N ARG A 123 13.40 22.23 -13.39
CA ARG A 123 13.49 20.76 -13.37
C ARG A 123 12.38 20.13 -12.53
N PHE A 124 12.06 20.70 -11.37
CA PHE A 124 10.98 20.22 -10.50
C PHE A 124 9.62 20.36 -11.16
N VAL A 125 9.33 21.52 -11.76
CA VAL A 125 8.08 21.74 -12.51
C VAL A 125 7.95 20.72 -13.63
N ASN A 126 9.02 20.47 -14.40
CA ASN A 126 9.03 19.46 -15.45
C ASN A 126 8.80 18.04 -14.92
N LYS A 127 9.40 17.68 -13.77
CA LYS A 127 9.21 16.37 -13.13
C LYS A 127 7.78 16.22 -12.62
N ILE A 128 7.21 17.25 -12.00
CA ILE A 128 5.82 17.28 -11.53
C ILE A 128 4.85 17.10 -12.70
N ASN A 129 5.06 17.82 -13.80
CA ASN A 129 4.22 17.69 -15.00
C ASN A 129 4.27 16.27 -15.58
N LYS A 130 5.46 15.67 -15.66
CA LYS A 130 5.61 14.27 -16.09
C LYS A 130 4.88 13.30 -15.16
N LEU A 131 5.01 13.47 -13.85
CA LEU A 131 4.34 12.63 -12.85
C LEU A 131 2.81 12.78 -12.91
N GLN A 132 2.30 14.00 -13.10
CA GLN A 132 0.86 14.25 -13.27
C GLN A 132 0.32 13.59 -14.54
N ASN A 133 1.03 13.69 -15.66
CA ASN A 133 0.65 13.03 -16.91
C ASN A 133 0.65 11.50 -16.77
N ASN A 134 1.67 10.94 -16.11
CA ASN A 134 1.75 9.50 -15.84
C ASN A 134 0.61 9.04 -14.93
N SER A 135 0.32 9.80 -13.87
CA SER A 135 -0.79 9.51 -12.94
C SER A 135 -2.13 9.50 -13.66
N LYS A 136 -2.38 10.49 -14.53
CA LYS A 136 -3.59 10.54 -15.36
C LYS A 136 -3.69 9.34 -16.30
N SER A 137 -2.60 9.00 -17.00
CA SER A 137 -2.58 7.84 -17.90
C SER A 137 -2.81 6.51 -17.17
N LEU A 138 -2.23 6.34 -15.98
CA LEU A 138 -2.44 5.15 -15.16
C LEU A 138 -3.89 5.07 -14.67
N SER A 139 -4.47 6.19 -14.24
CA SER A 139 -5.89 6.25 -13.84
C SER A 139 -6.83 5.84 -14.98
N GLU A 140 -6.58 6.33 -16.20
CA GLU A 140 -7.33 5.93 -17.40
C GLU A 140 -7.18 4.43 -17.72
N GLN A 141 -5.98 3.86 -17.55
CA GLN A 141 -5.75 2.43 -17.74
C GLN A 141 -6.47 1.57 -16.69
N ILE A 142 -6.51 2.03 -15.44
CA ILE A 142 -7.25 1.36 -14.36
C ILE A 142 -8.74 1.35 -14.68
N GLY A 143 -9.32 2.51 -15.06
CA GLY A 143 -10.74 2.57 -15.44
C GLY A 143 -11.10 1.60 -16.56
N LYS A 144 -10.27 1.49 -17.61
CA LYS A 144 -10.49 0.51 -18.70
C LYS A 144 -10.41 -0.94 -18.24
N LYS A 145 -9.51 -1.24 -17.29
CA LYS A 145 -9.39 -2.59 -16.73
C LYS A 145 -10.59 -2.93 -15.85
N ASP A 146 -11.08 -1.99 -15.05
CA ASP A 146 -12.27 -2.17 -14.21
C ASP A 146 -13.52 -2.42 -15.05
N GLU A 147 -13.73 -1.65 -16.12
CA GLU A 147 -14.81 -1.90 -17.09
C GLU A 147 -14.70 -3.30 -17.70
N ARG A 148 -13.48 -3.73 -18.05
CA ARG A 148 -13.25 -5.07 -18.61
C ARG A 148 -13.54 -6.16 -17.57
N ILE A 149 -13.17 -5.96 -16.31
CA ILE A 149 -13.46 -6.88 -15.22
C ILE A 149 -14.97 -7.03 -15.04
N GLN A 150 -15.72 -5.92 -14.98
CA GLN A 150 -17.18 -5.97 -14.85
C GLN A 150 -17.85 -6.73 -15.99
N VAL A 151 -17.40 -6.52 -17.23
CA VAL A 151 -17.91 -7.28 -18.39
C VAL A 151 -17.61 -8.78 -18.25
N LEU A 152 -16.41 -9.13 -17.80
CA LEU A 152 -16.02 -10.53 -17.59
C LEU A 152 -16.78 -11.18 -16.43
N GLU A 153 -16.98 -10.47 -15.33
CA GLU A 153 -17.78 -10.93 -14.18
C GLU A 153 -19.23 -11.18 -14.59
N GLN A 154 -19.83 -10.26 -15.36
CA GLN A 154 -21.18 -10.47 -15.89
C GLN A 154 -21.25 -11.66 -16.84
N THR A 155 -20.24 -11.82 -17.70
CA THR A 155 -20.16 -12.96 -18.62
C THR A 155 -20.06 -14.28 -17.85
N ASN A 156 -19.22 -14.32 -16.81
CA ASN A 156 -19.02 -15.50 -15.99
C ASN A 156 -20.28 -15.85 -15.17
N SER A 157 -20.94 -14.85 -14.59
CA SER A 157 -22.22 -15.01 -13.89
C SER A 157 -23.31 -15.56 -14.81
N ASN A 158 -23.41 -15.03 -16.04
CA ASN A 158 -24.33 -15.55 -17.05
C ASN A 158 -24.01 -17.01 -17.40
N GLN A 159 -22.74 -17.36 -17.59
CA GLN A 159 -22.31 -18.73 -17.88
C GLN A 159 -22.60 -19.69 -16.72
N GLN A 160 -22.38 -19.26 -15.48
CA GLN A 160 -22.74 -20.04 -14.28
C GLN A 160 -24.24 -20.29 -14.21
N ALA A 161 -25.07 -19.27 -14.43
CA ALA A 161 -26.53 -19.45 -14.45
C ALA A 161 -26.99 -20.42 -15.55
N LEU A 162 -26.36 -20.38 -16.72
CA LEU A 162 -26.62 -21.35 -17.80
C LEU A 162 -26.20 -22.77 -17.40
N LEU A 163 -25.01 -22.94 -16.82
CA LEU A 163 -24.51 -24.22 -16.32
C LEU A 163 -25.43 -24.81 -15.24
N ASP A 164 -25.85 -24.00 -14.28
CA ASP A 164 -26.78 -24.43 -13.22
C ASP A 164 -28.11 -24.85 -13.84
N GLY A 165 -28.67 -24.04 -14.75
CA GLY A 165 -29.89 -24.38 -15.48
C GLY A 165 -29.77 -25.70 -16.25
N LEU A 166 -28.62 -25.94 -16.90
CA LEU A 166 -28.32 -27.21 -17.56
C LEU A 166 -28.24 -28.37 -16.58
N PHE A 167 -27.52 -28.21 -15.46
CA PHE A 167 -27.37 -29.23 -14.43
C PHE A 167 -28.74 -29.64 -13.88
N TYR A 168 -29.58 -28.69 -13.48
CA TYR A 168 -30.92 -28.97 -12.97
C TYR A 168 -31.84 -29.59 -14.01
N THR A 169 -31.75 -29.17 -15.28
CA THR A 169 -32.65 -29.66 -16.34
C THR A 169 -32.25 -31.06 -16.85
N ILE A 170 -30.95 -31.34 -16.91
CA ILE A 170 -30.42 -32.56 -17.51
C ILE A 170 -30.27 -33.68 -16.46
N ILE A 171 -29.83 -33.37 -15.24
CA ILE A 171 -29.61 -34.39 -14.19
C ILE A 171 -30.91 -34.84 -13.52
N GLY A 172 -32.00 -34.07 -13.65
CA GLY A 172 -33.33 -34.52 -13.23
C GLY A 172 -33.83 -35.78 -13.97
N SER A 173 -33.18 -36.19 -15.08
CA SER A 173 -33.52 -37.40 -15.82
C SER A 173 -32.29 -37.98 -16.56
N GLU A 174 -31.75 -39.08 -16.03
CA GLU A 174 -30.63 -39.85 -16.62
C GLU A 174 -30.85 -40.20 -18.12
N LYS A 175 -32.11 -40.43 -18.53
CA LYS A 175 -32.49 -40.69 -19.93
C LYS A 175 -32.38 -39.48 -20.86
N GLU A 176 -32.54 -38.26 -20.33
CA GLU A 176 -32.37 -37.04 -21.12
C GLU A 176 -30.89 -36.65 -21.18
N LEU A 177 -30.13 -36.88 -20.10
CA LEU A 177 -28.67 -36.78 -20.11
C LEU A 177 -28.03 -37.67 -21.20
N ASP A 178 -28.39 -38.95 -21.27
CA ASP A 178 -27.84 -39.88 -22.28
C ASP A 178 -28.16 -39.44 -23.73
N LYS A 179 -29.33 -38.84 -23.96
CA LYS A 179 -29.71 -38.29 -25.28
C LYS A 179 -28.89 -37.07 -25.65
N VAL A 180 -28.68 -36.15 -24.70
CA VAL A 180 -27.82 -34.97 -24.90
C VAL A 180 -26.39 -35.41 -25.18
N MET A 181 -25.89 -36.37 -24.40
CA MET A 181 -24.54 -36.90 -24.54
C MET A 181 -24.29 -37.53 -25.92
N LYS A 182 -25.31 -38.18 -26.51
CA LYS A 182 -25.22 -38.85 -27.82
C LYS A 182 -25.52 -37.97 -29.02
N ARG A 183 -26.43 -36.99 -28.91
CA ARG A 183 -26.88 -36.15 -30.04
C ARG A 183 -26.38 -34.70 -29.99
N GLY A 184 -25.80 -34.27 -28.87
CA GLY A 184 -25.41 -32.87 -28.65
C GLY A 184 -26.59 -31.89 -28.59
N SER A 185 -27.83 -32.38 -28.49
CA SER A 185 -29.05 -31.56 -28.53
C SER A 185 -30.23 -32.26 -27.83
N THR A 186 -31.17 -31.45 -27.35
CA THR A 186 -32.46 -31.84 -26.76
C THR A 186 -33.64 -31.38 -27.62
N LYS A 187 -34.86 -31.73 -27.20
CA LYS A 187 -36.11 -31.17 -27.76
C LYS A 187 -36.43 -29.76 -27.23
N SER A 188 -35.70 -29.24 -26.26
CA SER A 188 -35.95 -27.93 -25.65
C SER A 188 -35.00 -26.88 -26.24
N ASP A 189 -35.55 -25.85 -26.86
CA ASP A 189 -34.76 -24.77 -27.46
C ASP A 189 -33.96 -23.99 -26.41
N THR A 190 -34.52 -23.82 -25.20
CA THR A 190 -33.83 -23.16 -24.08
C THR A 190 -32.59 -23.94 -23.64
N VAL A 191 -32.69 -25.27 -23.59
CA VAL A 191 -31.58 -26.14 -23.21
C VAL A 191 -30.53 -26.19 -24.33
N ASN A 192 -30.96 -26.22 -25.60
CA ASN A 192 -30.05 -26.18 -26.74
C ASN A 192 -29.26 -24.88 -26.82
N TYR A 193 -29.91 -23.75 -26.55
CA TYR A 193 -29.26 -22.44 -26.46
C TYR A 193 -28.23 -22.41 -25.33
N ALA A 194 -28.59 -22.85 -24.13
CA ALA A 194 -27.65 -22.92 -23.01
C ALA A 194 -26.47 -23.86 -23.31
N LEU A 195 -26.72 -25.01 -23.94
CA LEU A 195 -25.68 -25.96 -24.35
C LEU A 195 -24.71 -25.35 -25.38
N SER A 196 -25.21 -24.67 -26.41
CA SER A 196 -24.36 -24.04 -27.44
C SER A 196 -23.58 -22.85 -26.90
N GLU A 197 -24.19 -22.02 -26.05
CA GLU A 197 -23.50 -20.85 -25.48
C GLU A 197 -22.44 -21.25 -24.44
N THR A 198 -22.69 -22.33 -23.69
CA THR A 198 -21.77 -22.79 -22.64
C THR A 198 -20.61 -23.61 -23.21
N PHE A 199 -20.88 -24.49 -24.16
CA PHE A 199 -19.90 -25.46 -24.67
C PHE A 199 -19.48 -25.22 -26.14
N GLY A 200 -20.11 -24.27 -26.84
CA GLY A 200 -19.92 -24.04 -28.29
C GLY A 200 -20.54 -25.17 -29.12
N ASN A 201 -19.91 -26.35 -29.07
CA ASN A 201 -20.41 -27.60 -29.61
C ASN A 201 -20.42 -28.68 -28.51
N PRO A 202 -21.59 -28.97 -27.92
CA PRO A 202 -21.72 -29.94 -26.83
C PRO A 202 -21.18 -31.33 -27.19
N ALA A 203 -21.46 -31.82 -28.40
CA ALA A 203 -21.02 -33.14 -28.83
C ALA A 203 -19.49 -33.22 -28.93
N THR A 204 -18.84 -32.18 -29.47
CA THR A 204 -17.37 -32.11 -29.55
C THR A 204 -16.74 -31.97 -28.17
N TYR A 205 -17.31 -31.14 -27.28
CA TYR A 205 -16.84 -31.01 -25.90
C TYR A 205 -16.89 -32.35 -25.16
N ILE A 206 -18.00 -33.08 -25.27
CA ILE A 206 -18.18 -34.40 -24.66
C ILE A 206 -17.19 -35.42 -25.23
N GLU A 207 -16.95 -35.40 -26.54
CA GLU A 207 -15.97 -36.27 -27.19
C GLU A 207 -14.55 -36.00 -26.67
N GLU A 208 -14.15 -34.72 -26.56
CA GLU A 208 -12.85 -34.34 -26.00
C GLU A 208 -12.73 -34.68 -24.52
N PHE A 209 -13.78 -34.44 -23.73
CA PHE A 209 -13.82 -34.79 -22.31
C PHE A 209 -13.68 -36.31 -22.12
N SER A 210 -14.41 -37.10 -22.91
CA SER A 210 -14.33 -38.57 -22.88
C SER A 210 -12.93 -39.06 -23.23
N LYS A 211 -12.28 -38.49 -24.26
CA LYS A 211 -10.88 -38.77 -24.60
C LYS A 211 -9.93 -38.45 -23.44
N ARG A 212 -10.14 -37.35 -22.71
CA ARG A 212 -9.32 -36.98 -21.55
C ARG A 212 -9.51 -37.94 -20.37
N ILE A 213 -10.73 -38.43 -20.13
CA ILE A 213 -11.02 -39.47 -19.12
C ILE A 213 -10.38 -40.80 -19.52
N GLU A 214 -10.46 -41.21 -20.78
CA GLU A 214 -9.78 -42.42 -21.28
C GLU A 214 -8.25 -42.33 -21.12
N ILE A 215 -7.65 -41.17 -21.42
CA ILE A 215 -6.21 -40.92 -21.20
C ILE A 215 -5.86 -40.92 -19.70
N GLY A 216 -6.73 -40.34 -18.86
CA GLY A 216 -6.60 -40.37 -17.40
C GLY A 216 -6.67 -41.80 -16.84
N ASN A 217 -7.53 -42.66 -17.38
CA ASN A 217 -7.63 -44.06 -16.99
C ASN A 217 -6.46 -44.91 -17.51
N LEU A 218 -5.96 -44.64 -18.74
CA LEU A 218 -4.77 -45.27 -19.30
C LEU A 218 -3.48 -44.94 -18.54
N THR A 219 -3.43 -43.81 -17.83
CA THR A 219 -2.29 -43.43 -16.98
C THR A 219 -2.39 -43.96 -15.54
N ILE A 220 -3.52 -44.55 -15.16
CA ILE A 220 -3.73 -45.15 -13.83
C ILE A 220 -3.31 -46.64 -13.81
N ASP A 221 -3.34 -47.34 -14.95
CA ASP A 221 -2.95 -48.76 -15.00
C ASP A 221 -1.44 -49.03 -14.76
N ASP A 222 -0.58 -47.99 -14.80
CA ASP A 222 0.84 -48.08 -14.46
C ASP A 222 1.19 -47.60 -13.03
N LYS A 223 0.20 -47.24 -12.21
CA LYS A 223 0.41 -46.95 -10.77
C LYS A 223 -0.62 -47.66 -9.92
N LYS A 224 -0.29 -48.89 -9.51
CA LYS A 224 -0.83 -49.46 -8.28
C LYS A 224 -0.62 -48.47 -7.13
N ASP A 225 -1.66 -48.37 -6.32
CA ASP A 225 -1.75 -47.69 -5.02
C ASP A 225 -1.89 -46.17 -5.03
N ASN A 226 -3.15 -45.71 -5.05
CA ASN A 226 -3.70 -44.78 -4.06
C ASN A 226 -5.23 -44.72 -4.17
N VAL A 227 -5.90 -45.87 -3.97
CA VAL A 227 -7.34 -45.87 -3.67
C VAL A 227 -7.48 -45.48 -2.20
N VAL A 228 -7.92 -44.26 -1.92
CA VAL A 228 -8.46 -43.92 -0.61
C VAL A 228 -9.75 -44.73 -0.46
N LYS A 229 -9.69 -45.82 0.32
CA LYS A 229 -10.89 -46.54 0.74
C LYS A 229 -11.69 -45.61 1.64
N PHE A 230 -12.81 -45.08 1.14
CA PHE A 230 -13.83 -44.51 2.01
C PHE A 230 -14.31 -45.63 2.94
N LYS A 231 -14.02 -45.50 4.24
CA LYS A 231 -14.69 -46.31 5.25
C LYS A 231 -16.16 -45.94 5.19
N THR A 232 -17.02 -46.91 4.87
CA THR A 232 -18.44 -46.83 5.21
C THR A 232 -18.52 -46.76 6.73
N GLN A 233 -18.74 -45.55 7.23
CA GLN A 233 -19.21 -45.38 8.60
C GLN A 233 -20.72 -45.54 8.52
N ASP A 234 -21.16 -46.72 8.94
CA ASP A 234 -22.53 -46.96 9.35
C ASP A 234 -22.72 -46.11 10.61
N ASP A 235 -23.43 -45.00 10.50
CA ASP A 235 -23.99 -44.30 11.66
C ASP A 235 -25.39 -43.85 11.27
N SER A 236 -26.32 -44.40 12.03
CA SER A 236 -27.76 -44.17 12.02
C SER A 236 -28.14 -42.70 11.84
N LEU A 237 -29.20 -42.49 11.05
CA LEU A 237 -30.01 -41.29 11.04
C LEU A 237 -30.38 -40.91 12.49
N GLU A 238 -29.83 -39.82 12.99
CA GLU A 238 -30.51 -39.01 14.00
C GLU A 238 -31.14 -37.82 13.28
N GLU A 239 -32.48 -37.80 13.31
CA GLU A 239 -33.29 -36.64 12.98
C GLU A 239 -32.88 -35.50 13.92
N ASP A 240 -32.37 -34.40 13.37
CA ASP A 240 -32.27 -33.15 14.10
C ASP A 240 -33.15 -32.11 13.41
N ASP A 241 -34.30 -31.90 14.05
CA ASP A 241 -35.26 -30.83 13.84
C ASP A 241 -34.56 -29.46 13.92
N TYR A 242 -34.66 -28.68 12.84
CA TYR A 242 -34.52 -27.23 12.92
C TYR A 242 -35.76 -26.56 12.33
N ASP A 243 -36.71 -26.30 13.21
CA ASP A 243 -37.64 -25.18 13.11
C ASP A 243 -36.88 -23.86 13.33
N TYR A 244 -37.28 -22.83 12.58
CA TYR A 244 -36.91 -21.39 12.53
C TYR A 244 -35.80 -20.93 11.58
#